data_AF-A0A397UEY7-F1
#
_entry.id   AF-A0A397UEY7-F1
#
_cell.length_a   1.000
_cell.length_b   1.000
_cell.length_c   1.000
_cell.angle_alpha   90.00
_cell.angle_beta   90.00
_cell.angle_gamma   90.00
#
_symmetry.space_group_name_H-M   'P 1'
#
loop_
_entity.id
_entity.type
_entity.pdbx_description
1 polymer ?
#
loop_
_entity_poly.entity_id
_entity_poly.type
_entity_poly.pdbx_seq_one_letter_code
_entity_poly.pdbx_strand_id
1 'polypeptide(L)'
;IYSLYSCTLVSRYWCKMSNLILWQDPFSFEQKKPLFISKYFSSLGEDEKFILKGFGINTEFSETLFDYARFLKVLDLSNLKSNVKKWIDLQQVVPKAYYTTSLYRIMNLLIKLFIRPYSLGQNKQFFSRLQDLTLSLMLFSTENATNLLRILEKNATKVSALKLDNFHSSYDPQLFEALRRIIKSQEQLRKFSIVGKQFPAEFYGI
;
A
#
# COMPACT_ATOMS: atom_id res chain seq x y z
N ILE A 1 9.47 -5.07 -20.24
CA ILE A 1 8.60 -3.88 -20.05
C ILE A 1 8.34 -3.16 -21.37
N TYR A 2 9.37 -2.75 -22.12
CA TYR A 2 9.21 -2.04 -23.39
C TYR A 2 8.29 -2.77 -24.40
N SER A 3 8.45 -4.08 -24.57
CA SER A 3 7.58 -4.87 -25.45
C SER A 3 6.11 -4.88 -25.00
N LEU A 4 5.84 -4.91 -23.69
CA LEU A 4 4.47 -4.85 -23.15
C LEU A 4 3.85 -3.47 -23.32
N TYR A 5 4.64 -2.40 -23.16
CA TYR A 5 4.16 -1.05 -23.47
C TYR A 5 3.81 -0.91 -24.96
N SER A 6 4.63 -1.46 -25.87
CA SER A 6 4.29 -1.48 -27.30
C SER A 6 2.99 -2.25 -27.57
N CYS A 7 2.74 -3.37 -26.89
CA CYS A 7 1.49 -4.11 -26.98
C CYS A 7 0.26 -3.29 -26.54
N THR A 8 0.42 -2.26 -25.70
CA THR A 8 -0.70 -1.40 -25.30
C THR A 8 -1.31 -0.60 -26.45
N LEU A 9 -0.55 -0.40 -27.53
CA LEU A 9 -0.94 0.42 -28.68
C LEU A 9 -1.48 -0.40 -29.86
N VAL A 10 -1.43 -1.74 -29.79
CA VAL A 10 -1.75 -2.62 -30.92
C VAL A 10 -3.26 -2.80 -31.10
N SER A 11 -4.00 -3.12 -30.04
CA SER A 11 -5.46 -3.30 -30.08
C SER A 11 -6.08 -3.13 -28.71
N ARG A 12 -7.42 -2.98 -28.63
CA ARG A 12 -8.15 -2.91 -27.33
C ARG A 12 -7.88 -4.15 -26.46
N TYR A 13 -7.78 -5.32 -27.07
CA TYR A 13 -7.49 -6.58 -26.37
C TYR A 13 -6.07 -6.59 -25.79
N TRP A 14 -5.06 -6.30 -26.63
CA TRP A 14 -3.66 -6.26 -26.20
C TRP A 14 -3.40 -5.14 -25.19
N CYS A 15 -4.09 -4.01 -25.32
CA CYS A 15 -4.10 -2.93 -24.34
C CYS A 15 -4.58 -3.41 -22.97
N LYS A 16 -5.72 -4.08 -22.92
CA LYS A 16 -6.26 -4.61 -21.66
C LYS A 16 -5.31 -5.64 -21.03
N MET A 17 -4.80 -6.59 -21.82
CA MET A 17 -3.91 -7.65 -21.30
C MET A 17 -2.55 -7.10 -20.84
N SER A 18 -1.96 -6.18 -21.59
CA SER A 18 -0.67 -5.59 -21.24
C SER A 18 -0.78 -4.75 -19.96
N ASN A 19 -1.85 -3.96 -19.81
CA ASN A 19 -2.09 -3.22 -18.57
C ASN A 19 -2.33 -4.17 -17.37
N LEU A 20 -3.07 -5.27 -17.56
CA LEU A 20 -3.25 -6.29 -16.53
C LEU A 20 -1.94 -6.91 -16.05
N ILE A 21 -0.89 -6.94 -16.87
CA ILE A 21 0.43 -7.48 -16.50
C ILE A 21 1.31 -6.38 -15.90
N LEU A 22 1.39 -5.21 -16.55
CA LEU A 22 2.22 -4.09 -16.13
C LEU A 22 1.85 -3.57 -14.73
N TRP A 23 0.57 -3.62 -14.38
CA TRP A 23 0.08 -3.10 -13.11
C TRP A 23 0.00 -4.16 -12.00
N GLN A 24 0.51 -5.37 -12.21
CA GLN A 24 0.61 -6.39 -11.14
C GLN A 24 1.64 -6.03 -10.09
N ASP A 25 2.77 -5.47 -10.51
CA ASP A 25 3.84 -5.00 -9.63
C ASP A 25 4.50 -3.73 -10.22
N PRO A 26 3.79 -2.59 -10.20
CA PRO A 26 4.28 -1.36 -10.81
C PRO A 26 5.40 -0.69 -10.00
N PHE A 27 5.61 -1.12 -8.75
CA PHE A 27 6.56 -0.49 -7.82
C PHE A 27 7.96 -1.11 -7.88
N SER A 28 8.09 -2.36 -8.34
CA SER A 28 9.37 -3.06 -8.49
C SER A 28 10.32 -2.44 -9.52
N PHE A 29 9.77 -1.71 -10.50
CA PHE A 29 10.56 -1.13 -11.57
C PHE A 29 11.01 0.28 -11.20
N GLU A 30 12.32 0.50 -11.19
CA GLU A 30 12.85 1.84 -10.99
C GLU A 30 12.52 2.74 -12.19
N GLN A 31 11.60 3.68 -11.96
CA GLN A 31 11.26 4.71 -12.93
C GLN A 31 11.89 6.04 -12.51
N LYS A 32 12.55 6.72 -13.47
CA LYS A 32 13.09 8.08 -13.25
C LYS A 32 12.02 9.06 -12.80
N LYS A 33 10.79 8.91 -13.29
CA LYS A 33 9.64 9.72 -12.90
C LYS A 33 8.42 8.83 -12.63
N PRO A 34 8.03 8.61 -11.37
CA PRO A 34 6.90 7.75 -11.03
C PRO A 34 5.54 8.44 -11.24
N LEU A 35 5.30 8.98 -12.44
CA LEU A 35 4.05 9.66 -12.80
C LEU A 35 2.83 8.71 -12.70
N PHE A 36 3.06 7.40 -12.73
CA PHE A 36 2.02 6.40 -12.56
C PHE A 36 1.33 6.49 -11.18
N ILE A 37 1.96 7.07 -10.16
CA ILE A 37 1.32 7.27 -8.84
C ILE A 37 0.03 8.07 -8.96
N SER A 38 -0.01 9.11 -9.81
CA SER A 38 -1.22 9.92 -9.97
C SER A 38 -2.38 9.17 -10.63
N LYS A 39 -2.10 8.06 -11.35
CA LYS A 39 -3.14 7.21 -11.95
C LYS A 39 -3.97 6.47 -10.92
N TYR A 40 -3.49 6.32 -9.68
CA TYR A 40 -4.31 5.77 -8.59
C TYR A 40 -5.28 6.78 -8.01
N PHE A 41 -5.00 8.08 -8.16
CA PHE A 41 -5.82 9.13 -7.57
C PHE A 41 -7.15 9.35 -8.31
N SER A 42 -7.28 8.86 -9.55
CA SER A 42 -8.56 8.87 -10.27
C SER A 42 -9.63 8.01 -9.56
N SER A 43 -9.22 6.92 -8.91
CA SER A 43 -10.10 6.01 -8.17
C SER A 43 -10.43 6.47 -6.74
N LEU A 44 -9.94 7.65 -6.32
CA LEU A 44 -10.29 8.25 -5.03
C LEU A 44 -11.68 8.89 -5.06
N GLY A 45 -12.36 8.90 -3.92
CA GLY A 45 -13.60 9.65 -3.75
C GLY A 45 -13.36 11.16 -3.72
N GLU A 46 -14.40 11.97 -3.90
CA GLU A 46 -14.28 13.43 -3.94
C GLU A 46 -13.70 14.02 -2.65
N ASP A 47 -14.08 13.50 -1.48
CA ASP A 47 -13.51 13.93 -0.19
C ASP A 47 -12.00 13.64 -0.11
N GLU A 48 -11.56 12.50 -0.62
CA GLU A 48 -10.15 12.08 -0.63
C GLU A 48 -9.34 12.94 -1.60
N LYS A 49 -9.91 13.28 -2.76
CA LYS A 49 -9.31 14.23 -3.72
C LYS A 49 -9.23 15.65 -3.13
N PHE A 50 -10.26 16.08 -2.40
CA PHE A 50 -10.27 17.38 -1.73
C PHE A 50 -9.16 17.47 -0.67
N ILE A 51 -8.96 16.41 0.11
CA ILE A 51 -7.85 16.29 1.06
C ILE A 51 -6.51 16.47 0.34
N LEU A 52 -6.29 15.81 -0.80
CA LEU A 52 -5.04 15.95 -1.58
C LEU A 52 -4.81 17.40 -2.04
N LYS A 53 -5.86 18.06 -2.55
CA LYS A 53 -5.78 19.47 -2.97
C LYS A 53 -5.37 20.39 -1.81
N GLY A 54 -5.87 20.13 -0.60
CA GLY A 54 -5.49 20.87 0.61
C GLY A 54 -3.99 20.80 0.95
N PHE A 55 -3.26 19.81 0.44
CA PHE A 55 -1.81 19.67 0.61
C PHE A 55 -0.99 20.16 -0.59
N GLY A 56 -1.59 20.93 -1.49
CA GLY A 56 -0.93 21.47 -2.68
C GLY A 56 -0.83 20.48 -3.84
N ILE A 57 -1.51 19.33 -3.77
CA ILE A 57 -1.60 18.37 -4.87
C ILE A 57 -2.79 18.78 -5.74
N ASN A 58 -2.54 19.75 -6.63
CA ASN A 58 -3.54 20.25 -7.56
C ASN A 58 -3.43 19.58 -8.94
N THR A 59 -3.26 18.25 -8.94
CA THR A 59 -3.27 17.48 -10.18
C THR A 59 -4.71 17.33 -10.65
N GLU A 60 -4.99 17.65 -11.91
CA GLU A 60 -6.21 17.19 -12.56
C GLU A 60 -6.23 15.66 -12.46
N PHE A 61 -7.15 15.15 -11.63
CA PHE A 61 -7.37 13.71 -11.47
C PHE A 61 -8.11 13.21 -12.71
N SER A 62 -7.44 13.18 -13.85
CA SER A 62 -8.02 12.77 -15.12
C SER A 62 -8.61 11.38 -14.99
N GLU A 63 -9.79 11.18 -15.58
CA GLU A 63 -10.40 9.85 -15.63
C GLU A 63 -9.43 8.84 -16.26
N THR A 64 -9.35 7.67 -15.65
CA THR A 64 -8.52 6.57 -16.14
C THR A 64 -9.38 5.53 -16.82
N LEU A 65 -8.88 5.00 -17.95
CA LEU A 65 -9.53 3.92 -18.69
C LEU A 65 -9.73 2.64 -17.85
N PHE A 66 -8.87 2.45 -16.85
CA PHE A 66 -8.91 1.30 -15.95
C PHE A 66 -8.82 1.77 -14.49
N ASP A 67 -9.40 0.97 -13.61
CA ASP A 67 -9.15 1.05 -12.17
C ASP A 67 -7.88 0.28 -11.83
N TYR A 68 -6.74 0.93 -11.98
CA TYR A 68 -5.42 0.32 -11.90
C TYR A 68 -5.12 -0.33 -10.54
N ALA A 69 -5.77 0.13 -9.46
CA ALA A 69 -5.65 -0.47 -8.14
C ALA A 69 -6.09 -1.94 -8.12
N ARG A 70 -7.03 -2.33 -8.99
CA ARG A 70 -7.56 -3.70 -9.06
C ARG A 70 -6.59 -4.68 -9.70
N PHE A 71 -5.59 -4.19 -10.43
CA PHE A 71 -4.59 -5.05 -11.08
C PHE A 71 -3.41 -5.34 -10.18
N LEU A 72 -3.27 -4.61 -9.08
CA LEU A 72 -2.15 -4.73 -8.16
C LEU A 72 -2.16 -6.10 -7.50
N LYS A 73 -1.12 -6.89 -7.77
CA LYS A 73 -0.88 -8.17 -7.09
C LYS A 73 0.19 -8.03 -6.03
N VAL A 74 1.27 -7.29 -6.28
CA VAL A 74 2.38 -7.15 -5.32
C VAL A 74 2.32 -5.78 -4.66
N LEU A 75 2.24 -5.76 -3.32
CA LEU A 75 2.31 -4.53 -2.53
C LEU A 75 3.59 -4.50 -1.69
N ASP A 76 4.67 -4.01 -2.29
CA ASP A 76 5.90 -3.69 -1.57
C ASP A 76 5.80 -2.25 -1.03
N LEU A 77 5.61 -2.11 0.28
CA LEU A 77 5.47 -0.82 0.94
C LEU A 77 6.75 0.02 0.91
N SER A 78 7.92 -0.61 0.86
CA SER A 78 9.21 0.07 0.78
C SER A 78 9.39 0.69 -0.60
N ASN A 79 9.14 -0.09 -1.65
CA ASN A 79 9.17 0.40 -3.03
C ASN A 79 8.07 1.43 -3.30
N LEU A 80 6.86 1.22 -2.79
CA LEU A 80 5.79 2.21 -2.85
C LEU A 80 6.21 3.53 -2.19
N LYS A 81 6.75 3.49 -0.96
CA LYS A 81 7.23 4.69 -0.24
C LYS A 81 8.31 5.42 -1.03
N SER A 82 9.25 4.69 -1.63
CA SER A 82 10.31 5.26 -2.47
C SER A 82 9.73 5.98 -3.70
N ASN A 83 8.78 5.33 -4.40
CA ASN A 83 8.11 5.93 -5.55
C ASN A 83 7.26 7.14 -5.18
N VAL A 84 6.54 7.12 -4.06
CA VAL A 84 5.76 8.27 -3.59
C VAL A 84 6.67 9.46 -3.23
N LYS A 85 7.81 9.23 -2.55
CA LYS A 85 8.79 10.28 -2.28
C LYS A 85 9.27 10.96 -3.57
N LYS A 86 9.74 10.16 -4.53
CA LYS A 86 10.16 10.64 -5.85
C LYS A 86 9.03 11.39 -6.57
N TRP A 87 7.78 10.94 -6.44
CA TRP A 87 6.61 11.61 -7.02
C TRP A 87 6.34 12.98 -6.40
N ILE A 88 6.42 13.11 -5.07
CA ILE A 88 6.27 14.39 -4.34
C ILE A 88 7.37 15.36 -4.75
N ASP A 89 8.62 14.89 -4.80
CA ASP A 89 9.78 15.70 -5.21
C ASP A 89 9.60 16.30 -6.62
N LEU A 90 8.95 15.55 -7.52
CA LEU A 90 8.61 16.02 -8.87
C LEU A 90 7.52 17.07 -8.92
N GLN A 91 6.62 17.12 -7.94
CA GLN A 91 5.57 18.13 -7.95
C GLN A 91 6.16 19.53 -7.74
N GLN A 92 7.29 19.67 -7.03
CA GLN A 92 7.92 20.96 -6.67
C GLN A 92 6.99 21.96 -5.93
N VAL A 93 5.73 21.61 -5.68
CA VAL A 93 4.71 22.45 -5.04
C VAL A 93 4.65 22.24 -3.53
N VAL A 94 5.10 21.09 -3.02
CA VAL A 94 4.98 20.75 -1.59
C VAL A 94 6.11 21.43 -0.79
N PRO A 95 5.82 22.37 0.13
CA PRO A 95 6.85 22.97 0.96
C PRO A 95 7.52 21.90 1.84
N LYS A 96 8.83 22.02 2.07
CA LYS A 96 9.60 21.07 2.89
C LYS A 96 8.96 20.80 4.27
N ALA A 97 8.36 21.82 4.88
CA ALA A 97 7.68 21.71 6.17
C ALA A 97 6.50 20.71 6.15
N TYR A 98 5.83 20.53 5.01
CA TYR A 98 4.70 19.63 4.85
C TYR A 98 5.07 18.29 4.22
N TYR A 99 6.32 18.11 3.77
CA TYR A 99 6.76 16.92 3.02
C TYR A 99 6.39 15.61 3.72
N THR A 100 6.75 15.51 4.99
CA THR A 100 6.50 14.31 5.82
C THR A 100 5.00 14.04 5.95
N THR A 101 4.20 15.07 6.23
CA THR A 101 2.74 14.96 6.34
C THR A 101 2.09 14.55 5.02
N SER A 102 2.51 15.15 3.90
CA SER A 102 2.03 14.82 2.56
C SER A 102 2.39 13.37 2.19
N LEU A 103 3.62 12.94 2.48
CA LEU A 103 4.05 11.56 2.26
C LEU A 103 3.15 10.58 3.02
N TYR A 104 2.94 10.80 4.32
CA TYR A 104 2.08 9.93 5.11
C TYR A 104 0.63 9.92 4.61
N ARG A 105 0.10 11.07 4.21
CA ARG A 105 -1.28 11.17 3.72
C ARG A 105 -1.47 10.44 2.39
N ILE A 106 -0.56 10.62 1.43
CA ILE A 106 -0.60 9.93 0.14
C ILE A 106 -0.45 8.42 0.35
N MET A 107 0.53 8.00 1.16
CA MET A 107 0.72 6.59 1.49
C MET A 107 -0.55 5.98 2.08
N ASN A 108 -1.15 6.66 3.05
CA ASN A 108 -2.38 6.20 3.70
C ASN A 108 -3.55 6.06 2.70
N LEU A 109 -3.71 7.01 1.77
CA LEU A 109 -4.75 6.97 0.74
C LEU A 109 -4.53 5.84 -0.27
N LEU A 110 -3.29 5.66 -0.75
CA LEU A 110 -2.95 4.58 -1.68
C LEU A 110 -3.16 3.22 -1.04
N ILE A 111 -2.71 3.04 0.20
CA ILE A 111 -2.95 1.81 0.97
C ILE A 111 -4.45 1.58 1.14
N LYS A 112 -5.22 2.61 1.55
CA LYS A 112 -6.67 2.53 1.68
C LYS A 112 -7.31 2.02 0.39
N LEU A 113 -6.86 2.51 -0.77
CA LEU A 113 -7.32 2.10 -2.09
C LEU A 113 -6.99 0.62 -2.38
N PHE A 114 -5.78 0.18 -2.06
CA PHE A 114 -5.32 -1.20 -2.31
C PHE A 114 -5.99 -2.24 -1.42
N ILE A 115 -6.43 -1.86 -0.22
CA ILE A 115 -7.13 -2.76 0.72
C ILE A 115 -8.66 -2.79 0.51
N ARG A 116 -9.22 -1.99 -0.42
CA ARG A 116 -10.68 -1.97 -0.64
C ARG A 116 -11.19 -3.36 -1.07
N PRO A 117 -12.41 -3.75 -0.66
CA PRO A 117 -12.93 -5.11 -0.89
C PRO A 117 -12.91 -5.57 -2.35
N TYR A 118 -13.11 -4.66 -3.30
CA TYR A 118 -13.12 -4.96 -4.75
C TYR A 118 -11.73 -5.17 -5.36
N SER A 119 -10.68 -4.59 -4.77
CA SER A 119 -9.27 -4.92 -5.07
C SER A 119 -8.90 -6.27 -4.43
N LEU A 120 -9.51 -6.57 -3.28
CA LEU A 120 -9.19 -7.72 -2.46
C LEU A 120 -9.57 -9.07 -3.07
N GLY A 121 -10.68 -9.14 -3.81
CA GLY A 121 -11.13 -10.38 -4.46
C GLY A 121 -10.08 -11.00 -5.38
N GLN A 122 -9.22 -10.17 -6.01
CA GLN A 122 -8.14 -10.64 -6.88
C GLN A 122 -6.85 -10.98 -6.12
N ASN A 123 -6.69 -10.46 -4.90
CA ASN A 123 -5.44 -10.55 -4.14
C ASN A 123 -5.41 -11.68 -3.12
N LYS A 124 -6.49 -12.46 -2.96
CA LYS A 124 -6.50 -13.64 -2.09
C LYS A 124 -5.36 -14.62 -2.41
N GLN A 125 -5.15 -14.90 -3.69
CA GLN A 125 -4.05 -15.77 -4.14
C GLN A 125 -2.66 -15.16 -3.92
N PHE A 126 -2.55 -13.84 -3.89
CA PHE A 126 -1.31 -13.16 -3.57
C PHE A 126 -0.99 -13.30 -2.08
N PHE A 127 -1.94 -12.95 -1.21
CA PHE A 127 -1.75 -13.02 0.24
C PHE A 127 -1.41 -14.44 0.72
N SER A 128 -1.97 -15.48 0.10
CA SER A 128 -1.69 -16.87 0.48
C SER A 128 -0.27 -17.34 0.16
N ARG A 129 0.46 -16.60 -0.66
CA ARG A 129 1.86 -16.87 -1.03
C ARG A 129 2.87 -16.03 -0.25
N LEU A 130 2.42 -15.09 0.59
CA LEU A 130 3.31 -14.26 1.39
C LEU A 130 4.12 -15.11 2.37
N GLN A 131 5.44 -14.94 2.35
CA GLN A 131 6.39 -15.61 3.26
C GLN A 131 7.08 -14.61 4.19
N ASP A 132 7.34 -13.40 3.71
CA ASP A 132 7.94 -12.31 4.47
C ASP A 132 7.04 -11.09 4.40
N LEU A 133 6.67 -10.55 5.56
CA LEU A 133 5.78 -9.40 5.67
C LEU A 133 6.41 -8.35 6.58
N THR A 134 6.69 -7.17 6.03
CA THR A 134 7.13 -6.00 6.80
C THR A 134 6.09 -4.89 6.70
N LEU A 135 5.50 -4.48 7.83
CA LEU A 135 4.53 -3.40 7.91
C LEU A 135 5.11 -2.23 8.72
N SER A 136 5.28 -1.07 8.08
CA SER A 136 5.64 0.16 8.79
C SER A 136 4.39 0.93 9.19
N LEU A 137 3.97 0.82 10.45
CA LEU A 137 2.69 1.35 10.95
C LEU A 137 2.57 2.89 10.91
N MET A 138 3.68 3.62 10.91
CA MET A 138 3.67 5.06 10.65
C MET A 138 3.07 5.46 9.30
N LEU A 139 3.00 4.54 8.33
CA LEU A 139 2.43 4.79 6.99
C LEU A 139 0.90 4.63 6.94
N PHE A 140 0.30 4.17 8.03
CA PHE A 140 -1.11 3.79 8.10
C PHE A 140 -1.85 4.66 9.13
N SER A 141 -3.11 5.00 8.85
CA SER A 141 -4.05 5.25 9.94
C SER A 141 -4.27 3.95 10.72
N THR A 142 -4.59 4.07 12.00
CA THR A 142 -4.89 2.91 12.85
C THR A 142 -5.98 2.03 12.26
N GLU A 143 -7.00 2.64 11.65
CA GLU A 143 -8.08 1.95 10.94
C GLU A 143 -7.57 1.14 9.74
N ASN A 144 -6.75 1.75 8.88
CA ASN A 144 -6.22 1.08 7.69
C ASN A 144 -5.27 -0.05 8.05
N ALA A 145 -4.43 0.14 9.07
CA ALA A 145 -3.57 -0.92 9.59
C ALA A 145 -4.41 -2.09 10.13
N THR A 146 -5.43 -1.80 10.95
CA THR A 146 -6.33 -2.83 11.51
C THR A 146 -7.05 -3.60 10.40
N ASN A 147 -7.55 -2.89 9.38
CA ASN A 147 -8.23 -3.51 8.24
C ASN A 147 -7.28 -4.39 7.42
N LEU A 148 -6.06 -3.91 7.13
CA LEU A 148 -5.05 -4.71 6.43
C LEU A 148 -4.71 -5.98 7.22
N LEU A 149 -4.55 -5.88 8.54
CA LEU A 149 -4.25 -7.04 9.39
C LEU A 149 -5.38 -8.06 9.39
N ARG A 150 -6.64 -7.63 9.50
CA ARG A 150 -7.82 -8.52 9.39
C ARG A 150 -7.93 -9.19 8.03
N ILE A 151 -7.52 -8.50 6.98
CA ILE A 151 -7.44 -9.06 5.62
C ILE A 151 -6.38 -10.15 5.56
N LEU A 152 -5.18 -9.85 6.04
CA LEU A 152 -4.05 -10.76 6.02
C LEU A 152 -4.31 -12.00 6.89
N GLU A 153 -4.90 -11.82 8.09
CA GLU A 153 -5.38 -12.91 8.96
C GLU A 153 -6.19 -13.95 8.17
N LYS A 154 -7.11 -13.50 7.31
CA LYS A 154 -8.01 -14.39 6.55
C LYS A 154 -7.40 -15.01 5.31
N ASN A 155 -6.32 -14.43 4.77
CA ASN A 155 -5.82 -14.79 3.44
C ASN A 155 -4.34 -15.19 3.42
N ALA A 156 -3.59 -14.99 4.51
CA ALA A 156 -2.18 -15.32 4.66
C ALA A 156 -1.98 -16.18 5.92
N THR A 157 -1.67 -17.47 5.70
CA THR A 157 -1.34 -18.42 6.79
C THR A 157 0.11 -18.89 6.71
N LYS A 158 0.83 -18.49 5.66
CA LYS A 158 2.19 -18.95 5.33
C LYS A 158 3.27 -17.91 5.61
N VAL A 159 2.97 -16.84 6.36
CA VAL A 159 4.01 -15.87 6.70
C VAL A 159 4.98 -16.51 7.69
N SER A 160 6.26 -16.54 7.31
CA SER A 160 7.35 -17.11 8.09
C SER A 160 8.17 -16.05 8.82
N ALA A 161 8.22 -14.83 8.29
CA ALA A 161 8.80 -13.66 8.95
C ALA A 161 7.80 -12.50 8.96
N LEU A 162 7.41 -12.04 10.14
CA LEU A 162 6.56 -10.88 10.34
C LEU A 162 7.35 -9.79 11.09
N LYS A 163 7.51 -8.64 10.44
CA LYS A 163 8.16 -7.48 11.02
C LYS A 163 7.20 -6.29 11.04
N LEU A 164 7.07 -5.65 12.20
CA LEU A 164 6.28 -4.45 12.40
C LEU A 164 7.24 -3.32 12.79
N ASP A 165 7.37 -2.33 11.92
CA ASP A 165 8.22 -1.16 12.15
C ASP A 165 7.39 0.05 12.61
N ASN A 166 7.99 0.87 13.46
CA ASN A 166 7.42 2.09 14.03
C ASN A 166 6.13 1.87 14.84
N PHE A 167 6.12 0.84 15.68
CA PHE A 167 5.04 0.57 16.62
C PHE A 167 5.02 1.60 17.78
N HIS A 168 3.83 2.00 18.25
CA HIS A 168 3.67 2.95 19.36
C HIS A 168 2.57 2.49 20.34
N SER A 169 2.81 2.61 21.65
CA SER A 169 1.85 2.20 22.70
C SER A 169 0.50 2.90 22.63
N SER A 170 0.44 4.10 22.06
CA SER A 170 -0.80 4.89 21.92
C SER A 170 -1.71 4.43 20.77
N TYR A 171 -1.38 3.34 20.07
CA TYR A 171 -2.27 2.80 19.05
C TYR A 171 -3.54 2.20 19.68
N ASP A 172 -4.60 2.09 18.88
CA ASP A 172 -5.90 1.59 19.32
C ASP A 172 -5.81 0.12 19.79
N PRO A 173 -6.42 -0.27 20.93
CA PRO A 173 -6.61 -1.67 21.35
C PRO A 173 -7.05 -2.62 20.22
N GLN A 174 -7.84 -2.17 19.27
CA GLN A 174 -8.25 -2.96 18.11
C GLN A 174 -7.10 -3.35 17.20
N LEU A 175 -6.09 -2.48 17.04
CA LEU A 175 -4.90 -2.78 16.26
C LEU A 175 -4.11 -3.91 16.93
N PHE A 176 -3.99 -3.85 18.26
CA PHE A 176 -3.34 -4.87 19.06
C PHE A 176 -4.02 -6.23 18.94
N GLU A 177 -5.35 -6.26 19.03
CA GLU A 177 -6.12 -7.48 18.83
C GLU A 177 -5.96 -8.04 17.41
N ALA A 178 -5.99 -7.18 16.38
CA ALA A 178 -5.76 -7.61 15.01
C ALA A 178 -4.34 -8.17 14.81
N LEU A 179 -3.34 -7.58 15.46
CA LEU A 179 -1.96 -8.08 15.46
C LEU A 179 -1.85 -9.45 16.15
N ARG A 180 -2.50 -9.63 17.29
CA ARG A 180 -2.51 -10.90 17.99
C ARG A 180 -3.13 -12.01 17.13
N ARG A 181 -4.21 -11.69 16.42
CA ARG A 181 -4.89 -12.63 15.51
C ARG A 181 -4.02 -13.05 14.34
N ILE A 182 -3.37 -12.11 13.66
CA ILE A 182 -2.51 -12.48 12.52
C ILE A 182 -1.32 -13.33 12.96
N ILE A 183 -0.71 -13.05 14.12
CA ILE A 183 0.40 -13.86 14.64
C ILE A 183 -0.06 -15.30 14.87
N LYS A 184 -1.23 -15.47 15.51
CA LYS A 184 -1.81 -16.79 15.80
C LYS A 184 -2.29 -17.54 14.55
N SER A 185 -2.62 -16.83 13.47
CA SER A 185 -3.11 -17.46 12.24
C SER A 185 -2.01 -18.01 11.34
N GLN A 186 -0.72 -17.81 11.67
CA GLN A 186 0.39 -18.28 10.85
C GLN A 186 0.82 -19.72 11.22
N GLU A 187 0.90 -20.59 10.21
CA GLU A 187 1.31 -21.99 10.36
C GLU A 187 2.83 -22.15 10.55
N GLN A 188 3.62 -21.20 10.04
CA GLN A 188 5.08 -21.34 9.92
C GLN A 188 5.86 -20.10 10.37
N LEU A 189 5.29 -19.29 11.27
CA LEU A 189 5.97 -18.09 11.77
C LEU A 189 7.21 -18.47 12.58
N ARG A 190 8.38 -18.12 12.05
CA ARG A 190 9.70 -18.39 12.65
C ARG A 190 10.37 -17.14 13.16
N LYS A 191 10.06 -16.00 12.55
CA LYS A 191 10.64 -14.70 12.90
C LYS A 191 9.53 -13.70 13.14
N PHE A 192 9.51 -13.12 14.33
CA PHE A 192 8.61 -12.04 14.68
C PHE A 192 9.41 -10.91 15.31
N SER A 193 9.19 -9.67 14.84
CA SER A 193 9.85 -8.51 15.40
C SER A 193 8.93 -7.31 15.38
N ILE A 194 8.84 -6.63 16.51
CA ILE A 194 8.19 -5.32 16.61
C ILE A 194 9.28 -4.32 16.97
N VAL A 195 9.46 -3.33 16.10
CA VAL A 195 10.37 -2.21 16.30
C VAL A 195 9.51 -0.97 16.55
N GLY A 196 9.68 -0.33 17.70
CA GLY A 196 8.79 0.75 18.12
C GLY A 196 9.33 1.57 19.27
N LYS A 197 8.60 2.61 19.64
CA LYS A 197 8.84 3.41 20.85
C LYS A 197 7.73 3.09 21.85
N GLN A 198 8.12 2.66 23.05
CA GLN A 198 7.22 2.27 24.15
C GLN A 198 6.25 1.14 23.76
N PHE A 199 6.49 -0.06 24.28
CA PHE A 199 5.58 -1.19 24.11
C PHE A 199 4.57 -1.21 25.27
N PRO A 200 3.28 -1.50 25.03
CA PRO A 200 2.35 -1.79 26.12
C PRO A 200 2.81 -3.02 26.90
N ALA A 201 2.44 -3.09 28.18
CA ALA A 201 2.80 -4.20 29.06
C ALA A 201 2.34 -5.58 28.54
N GLU A 202 1.34 -5.59 27.67
CA GLU A 202 0.72 -6.78 27.07
C GLU A 202 1.63 -7.53 26.09
N PHE A 203 2.73 -6.94 25.62
CA PHE A 203 3.73 -7.62 24.75
C PHE A 203 4.85 -8.33 25.51
N TYR A 204 4.94 -8.21 26.83
CA TYR A 204 6.01 -8.86 27.60
C TYR A 204 5.87 -10.39 27.69
N GLY A 205 4.79 -10.97 27.16
CA GLY A 205 4.52 -12.42 27.21
C GLY A 205 4.10 -13.06 25.88
N ILE A 206 4.35 -12.41 24.74
CA ILE A 206 4.16 -12.98 23.38
C ILE A 206 5.49 -13.55 22.89
#